data_AF-A0A6J1LVE6-F1
#
_entry.id   AF-A0A6J1LVE6-F1
#
_cell.length_a   1.000
_cell.length_b   1.000
_cell.length_c   1.000
_cell.angle_alpha   90.00
_cell.angle_beta   90.00
_cell.angle_gamma   90.00
#
_symmetry.space_group_name_H-M   'P 1'
#
loop_
_entity.id
_entity.type
_entity.pdbx_description
1 polymer ?
#
loop_
_entity_poly.entity_id
_entity_poly.type
_entity_poly.pdbx_seq_one_letter_code
_entity_poly.pdbx_strand_id
1 'polypeptide(L)'
;MRSNSIIIGLLIICLAYAHGQFWKQSQNDYQSWVREMVANRESGICYKTVYVDTLNPEIRIRQFSHCCEGYVKRQNSNSATLHCEPICNPECTNGVCIAPGNCECGPGYFRDSEGEGQCRK
;
A
#
# COMPACT_ATOMS: atom_id res chain seq x y z
N MET A 1 48.76 -15.69 32.65
CA MET A 1 47.82 -14.56 32.54
C MET A 1 47.08 -14.60 31.20
N ARG A 2 46.21 -15.61 31.02
CA ARG A 2 45.29 -15.75 29.86
C ARG A 2 43.88 -15.84 30.43
N SER A 3 43.35 -14.71 30.88
CA SER A 3 41.99 -14.66 31.45
C SER A 3 41.22 -13.41 31.04
N ASN A 4 41.88 -12.40 30.45
CA ASN A 4 41.22 -11.15 30.06
C ASN A 4 40.65 -11.17 28.63
N SER A 5 41.20 -11.98 27.70
CA SER A 5 40.73 -12.01 26.30
C SER A 5 39.42 -12.78 26.08
N ILE A 6 39.10 -13.75 26.94
CA ILE A 6 37.85 -14.52 26.84
C ILE A 6 36.67 -13.67 27.36
N ILE A 7 36.90 -12.89 28.43
CA ILE A 7 35.88 -12.02 29.03
C ILE A 7 35.52 -10.86 28.08
N ILE A 8 36.51 -10.27 27.40
CA ILE A 8 36.26 -9.21 26.39
C ILE A 8 35.51 -9.77 25.17
N GLY A 9 35.83 -11.00 24.74
CA GLY A 9 35.13 -11.66 23.63
C GLY A 9 33.65 -11.93 23.93
N LEU A 10 33.32 -12.37 25.16
CA LEU A 10 31.94 -12.62 25.59
C LEU A 10 31.11 -11.33 25.71
N LEU A 11 31.72 -10.21 26.11
CA LEU A 11 31.04 -8.91 26.17
C LEU A 11 30.69 -8.36 24.78
N ILE A 12 31.57 -8.55 23.79
CA ILE A 12 31.30 -8.14 22.39
C ILE A 12 30.20 -9.01 21.77
N ILE A 13 30.17 -10.31 22.09
CA ILE A 13 29.10 -11.21 21.67
C ILE A 13 27.75 -10.76 22.27
N CYS A 14 27.69 -10.39 23.55
CA CYS A 14 26.48 -9.85 24.16
C CYS A 14 25.99 -8.54 23.54
N LEU A 15 26.88 -7.64 23.12
CA LEU A 15 26.49 -6.41 22.41
C LEU A 15 25.96 -6.68 21.00
N ALA A 16 26.47 -7.72 20.32
CA ALA A 16 25.93 -8.17 19.03
C ALA A 16 24.54 -8.84 19.19
N TYR A 17 24.28 -9.55 20.29
CA TYR A 17 22.97 -10.12 20.59
C TYR A 17 21.92 -9.09 21.02
N ALA A 18 22.33 -7.93 21.56
CA ALA A 18 21.41 -6.87 21.96
C ALA A 18 20.87 -6.01 20.79
N HIS A 19 21.47 -6.11 19.59
CA HIS A 19 21.06 -5.32 18.42
C HIS A 19 20.38 -6.16 17.32
N GLY A 20 20.01 -7.40 17.62
CA GLY A 20 19.09 -8.20 16.81
C GLY A 20 17.62 -7.80 16.99
N GLN A 21 17.31 -6.52 17.21
CA GLN A 21 15.95 -6.00 17.20
C GLN A 21 15.67 -5.45 15.80
N PHE A 22 15.66 -6.35 14.80
CA PHE A 22 15.14 -6.01 13.47
C PHE A 22 13.61 -5.91 13.58
N TRP A 23 13.14 -4.75 14.04
CA TRP A 23 11.77 -4.21 13.94
C TRP A 23 10.65 -5.26 13.90
N LYS A 24 10.47 -6.08 14.95
CA LYS A 24 9.21 -6.80 15.12
C LYS A 24 8.18 -5.78 15.63
N GLN A 25 7.71 -4.92 14.73
CA GLN A 25 6.61 -4.00 15.00
C GLN A 25 5.44 -4.85 15.48
N SER A 26 5.00 -4.64 16.73
CA SER A 26 3.73 -5.18 17.25
C SER A 26 2.60 -4.58 16.40
N GLN A 27 2.31 -5.21 15.27
CA GLN A 27 1.21 -4.82 14.41
C GLN A 27 0.02 -5.66 14.79
N ASN A 28 -1.05 -4.98 15.19
CA ASN A 28 -2.38 -5.56 15.30
C ASN A 28 -2.70 -6.35 14.02
N ASP A 29 -3.23 -7.56 14.15
CA ASP A 29 -3.62 -8.44 13.04
C ASP A 29 -4.54 -7.74 12.02
N TYR A 30 -5.35 -6.78 12.47
CA TYR A 30 -6.17 -5.96 11.57
C TYR A 30 -5.30 -5.04 10.68
N GLN A 31 -4.24 -4.46 11.23
CA GLN A 31 -3.37 -3.53 10.50
C GLN A 31 -2.42 -4.24 9.52
N SER A 32 -2.06 -5.50 9.77
CA SER A 32 -1.37 -6.33 8.77
C SER A 32 -2.32 -6.67 7.62
N TRP A 33 -3.54 -7.11 7.93
CA TRP A 33 -4.58 -7.37 6.93
C TRP A 33 -4.86 -6.14 6.04
N VAL A 34 -5.06 -4.94 6.61
CA VAL A 34 -5.28 -3.71 5.82
C VAL A 34 -4.12 -3.46 4.85
N ARG A 35 -2.87 -3.60 5.30
CA ARG A 35 -1.69 -3.37 4.45
C ARG A 35 -1.56 -4.38 3.33
N GLU A 36 -1.86 -5.65 3.61
CA GLU A 36 -1.89 -6.69 2.60
C GLU A 36 -2.94 -6.40 1.52
N MET A 37 -4.18 -6.05 1.93
CA MET A 37 -5.25 -5.73 0.99
C MET A 37 -4.93 -4.49 0.13
N VAL A 38 -4.34 -3.44 0.72
CA VAL A 38 -3.91 -2.25 -0.03
C VAL A 38 -2.71 -2.52 -0.94
N ALA A 39 -1.84 -3.47 -0.59
CA ALA A 39 -0.71 -3.85 -1.45
C ALA A 39 -1.13 -4.74 -2.63
N ASN A 40 -2.14 -5.59 -2.43
CA ASN A 40 -2.61 -6.54 -3.43
C ASN A 40 -3.69 -5.97 -4.36
N ARG A 41 -4.35 -4.86 -3.98
CA ARG A 41 -5.36 -4.22 -4.85
C ARG A 41 -4.72 -3.58 -6.08
N GLU A 42 -5.54 -3.40 -7.11
CA GLU A 42 -5.13 -2.71 -8.33
C GLU A 42 -4.68 -1.27 -8.03
N SER A 43 -3.65 -0.82 -8.75
CA SER A 43 -3.09 0.53 -8.57
C SER A 43 -4.03 1.64 -9.03
N GLY A 44 -5.04 1.31 -9.84
CA GLY A 44 -5.95 2.28 -10.45
C GLY A 44 -5.28 3.23 -11.45
N ILE A 45 -4.11 2.88 -11.97
CA ILE A 45 -3.37 3.69 -12.95
C ILE A 45 -3.68 3.21 -14.37
N CYS A 46 -4.27 4.09 -15.17
CA CYS A 46 -4.58 3.89 -16.56
C CYS A 46 -3.65 4.74 -17.46
N TYR A 47 -3.50 4.32 -18.72
CA TYR A 47 -2.64 5.00 -19.70
C TYR A 47 -3.46 5.44 -20.91
N LYS A 48 -3.27 6.68 -21.32
CA LYS A 48 -3.85 7.24 -22.53
C LYS A 48 -2.74 7.64 -23.49
N THR A 49 -2.87 7.21 -24.73
CA THR A 49 -1.98 7.63 -25.82
C THR A 49 -2.59 8.84 -26.52
N VAL A 50 -1.79 9.89 -26.71
CA VAL A 50 -2.21 11.12 -27.37
C VAL A 50 -1.27 11.38 -28.54
N TYR A 51 -1.86 11.72 -29.67
CA TYR A 51 -1.12 12.18 -30.84
C TYR A 51 -0.85 13.67 -30.69
N VAL A 52 0.41 14.05 -30.75
CA VAL A 52 0.88 15.44 -30.72
C VAL A 52 1.48 15.80 -32.06
N ASP A 53 1.06 16.94 -32.60
CA ASP A 53 1.63 17.48 -33.82
C ASP A 53 3.04 17.97 -33.53
N THR A 54 4.04 17.31 -34.13
CA THR A 54 5.45 17.65 -33.98
C THR A 54 6.11 17.67 -35.36
N LEU A 55 7.21 18.42 -35.48
CA LEU A 55 7.98 18.52 -36.72
C LEU A 55 8.61 17.16 -37.12
N ASN A 56 8.86 16.30 -36.13
CA ASN A 56 9.39 14.95 -36.35
C ASN A 56 8.25 13.92 -36.26
N PRO A 57 7.85 13.27 -37.37
CA PRO A 57 6.74 12.32 -37.38
C PRO A 57 6.94 11.08 -36.51
N GLU A 58 8.18 10.74 -36.13
CA GLU A 58 8.48 9.63 -35.22
C GLU A 58 8.16 9.96 -33.75
N ILE A 59 7.98 11.23 -33.39
CA ILE A 59 7.71 11.71 -32.02
C ILE A 59 6.22 12.08 -31.84
N ARG A 60 5.34 11.65 -32.76
CA ARG A 60 3.92 11.99 -32.73
C ARG A 60 3.19 11.41 -31.51
N ILE A 61 3.71 10.37 -30.87
CA ILE A 61 2.97 9.58 -29.90
C ILE A 61 3.50 9.84 -28.49
N ARG A 62 2.64 10.33 -27.58
CA ARG A 62 2.96 10.48 -26.16
C ARG A 62 1.98 9.69 -25.29
N GLN A 63 2.51 8.94 -24.34
CA GLN A 63 1.73 8.21 -23.36
C GLN A 63 1.62 9.03 -22.06
N PHE A 64 0.40 9.14 -21.53
CA PHE A 64 0.09 9.86 -20.30
C PHE A 64 -0.57 8.90 -19.31
N SER A 65 -0.14 8.91 -18.05
CA SER A 65 -0.79 8.17 -16.98
C SER A 65 -1.86 9.03 -16.29
N HIS A 66 -2.95 8.41 -15.89
CA HIS A 66 -4.04 9.03 -15.14
C HIS A 66 -4.70 8.01 -14.21
N CYS A 67 -5.53 8.47 -13.27
CA CYS A 67 -6.37 7.54 -12.50
C CYS A 67 -7.49 7.00 -13.38
N CYS A 68 -7.74 5.69 -13.28
CA CYS A 68 -8.86 5.03 -13.94
C CYS A 68 -10.21 5.56 -13.43
N GLU A 69 -11.29 5.26 -14.14
CA GLU A 69 -12.64 5.62 -13.70
C GLU A 69 -12.94 4.99 -12.33
N GLY A 70 -13.57 5.78 -11.44
CA GLY A 70 -13.80 5.36 -10.07
C GLY A 70 -12.57 5.43 -9.16
N TYR A 71 -11.44 5.98 -9.61
CA TYR A 71 -10.27 6.25 -8.78
C TYR A 71 -9.97 7.75 -8.70
N VAL A 72 -9.48 8.21 -7.55
CA VAL A 72 -9.09 9.61 -7.29
C VAL A 72 -7.61 9.71 -6.97
N LYS A 73 -6.95 10.77 -7.47
CA LYS A 73 -5.55 11.05 -7.13
C LYS A 73 -5.46 11.59 -5.70
N ARG A 74 -4.82 10.85 -4.79
CA ARG A 74 -4.53 11.38 -3.45
C ARG A 74 -3.26 12.22 -3.51
N GLN A 75 -3.37 13.52 -3.23
CA GLN A 75 -2.23 14.43 -3.32
C GLN A 75 -1.37 14.36 -2.05
N ASN A 76 -0.07 14.15 -2.24
CA ASN A 76 0.94 14.68 -1.35
C ASN A 76 1.69 15.72 -2.20
N SER A 77 1.58 17.00 -1.87
CA SER A 77 1.92 18.13 -2.76
C SER A 77 3.38 18.13 -3.27
N ASN A 78 4.23 17.30 -2.69
CA ASN A 78 5.65 17.16 -3.02
C ASN A 78 6.01 15.81 -3.68
N SER A 79 5.03 14.97 -4.03
CA SER A 79 5.29 13.66 -4.64
C SER A 79 5.06 13.69 -6.16
N ALA A 80 6.11 13.36 -6.91
CA ALA A 80 6.04 13.17 -8.36
C ALA A 80 5.31 11.86 -8.76
N THR A 81 5.08 10.96 -7.81
CA THR A 81 4.45 9.67 -8.07
C THR A 81 2.93 9.80 -8.13
N LEU A 82 2.32 9.32 -9.23
CA LEU A 82 0.87 9.20 -9.34
C LEU A 82 0.37 8.10 -8.40
N HIS A 83 -0.44 8.48 -7.43
CA HIS A 83 -1.10 7.55 -6.51
C HIS A 83 -2.62 7.70 -6.66
N CYS A 84 -3.28 6.63 -7.08
CA CYS A 84 -4.71 6.57 -7.30
C CYS A 84 -5.35 5.67 -6.24
N GLU A 85 -6.47 6.12 -5.69
CA GLU A 85 -7.24 5.38 -4.70
C GLU A 85 -8.66 5.13 -5.20
N PRO A 86 -9.21 3.92 -5.01
CA PRO A 86 -10.58 3.62 -5.42
C PRO A 86 -11.57 4.43 -4.59
N ILE A 87 -12.65 4.85 -5.24
CA ILE A 87 -13.76 5.57 -4.65
C ILE A 87 -14.83 4.54 -4.27
N CYS A 88 -15.15 4.44 -2.99
CA CYS A 88 -16.28 3.65 -2.50
C CYS A 88 -17.36 4.61 -1.98
N ASN A 89 -18.58 4.49 -2.51
CA ASN A 89 -19.75 5.22 -2.02
C ASN A 89 -20.91 4.23 -1.83
N PRO A 90 -21.35 3.99 -0.58
CA PRO A 90 -20.86 4.61 0.65
C PRO A 90 -19.44 4.13 1.03
N GLU A 91 -18.80 4.86 1.93
CA GLU A 91 -17.47 4.47 2.44
C GLU A 91 -17.52 3.11 3.14
N CYS A 92 -16.46 2.31 2.95
CA CYS A 92 -16.35 0.99 3.55
C CYS A 92 -16.23 1.09 5.08
N THR A 93 -17.25 0.67 5.82
CA THR A 93 -17.19 0.57 7.28
C THR A 93 -16.75 -0.84 7.68
N ASN A 94 -15.78 -0.97 8.60
CA ASN A 94 -15.15 -2.25 9.01
C ASN A 94 -14.54 -3.05 7.84
N GLY A 95 -14.09 -2.36 6.80
CA GLY A 95 -13.50 -2.94 5.61
C GLY A 95 -12.55 -1.98 4.92
N VAL A 96 -11.99 -2.40 3.78
CA VAL A 96 -11.08 -1.61 2.94
C VAL A 96 -11.64 -1.55 1.52
N CYS A 97 -11.61 -0.36 0.92
CA CYS A 97 -11.98 -0.17 -0.48
C CYS A 97 -10.88 -0.76 -1.38
N ILE A 98 -11.15 -1.89 -2.03
CA ILE A 98 -10.20 -2.61 -2.89
C ILE A 98 -10.39 -2.29 -4.37
N ALA A 99 -11.61 -1.87 -4.77
CA ALA A 99 -11.93 -1.40 -6.12
C ALA A 99 -13.10 -0.41 -6.03
N PRO A 100 -13.43 0.33 -7.10
CA PRO A 100 -14.55 1.27 -7.09
C PRO A 100 -15.85 0.58 -6.68
N GLY A 101 -16.49 1.09 -5.62
CA GLY A 101 -17.70 0.49 -5.05
C GLY A 101 -17.54 -0.88 -4.37
N ASN A 102 -16.33 -1.46 -4.35
CA ASN A 102 -16.08 -2.79 -3.80
C ASN A 102 -15.25 -2.73 -2.51
N CYS A 103 -15.83 -3.24 -1.43
CA CYS A 103 -15.23 -3.29 -0.11
C CYS A 103 -14.86 -4.72 0.27
N GLU A 104 -13.61 -4.93 0.67
CA GLU A 104 -13.17 -6.15 1.33
C GLU A 104 -13.41 -6.01 2.83
N CYS A 105 -14.14 -6.96 3.43
CA CYS A 105 -14.48 -6.91 4.84
C CYS A 105 -13.33 -7.40 5.72
N GLY A 106 -13.13 -6.73 6.86
CA GLY A 106 -12.10 -7.11 7.82
C GLY A 106 -12.37 -8.48 8.45
N PRO A 107 -11.35 -9.10 9.07
CA PRO A 107 -11.50 -10.39 9.76
C PRO A 107 -12.67 -10.36 10.76
N GLY A 108 -13.60 -11.31 10.60
CA GLY A 108 -14.81 -11.42 11.42
C GLY A 108 -15.97 -10.52 10.99
N TYR A 109 -15.88 -9.86 9.84
CA TYR A 109 -16.99 -9.11 9.22
C TYR A 109 -17.35 -9.68 7.85
N PHE A 110 -18.61 -9.52 7.46
CA PHE A 110 -19.21 -10.04 6.24
C PHE A 110 -20.06 -8.95 5.56
N ARG A 111 -20.26 -9.08 4.24
CA ARG A 111 -21.14 -8.20 3.47
C ARG A 111 -22.59 -8.65 3.65
N ASP A 112 -23.47 -7.75 4.07
CA ASP A 112 -24.91 -7.98 3.97
C ASP A 112 -25.35 -7.83 2.51
N SER A 113 -26.29 -8.65 2.07
CA SER A 113 -26.85 -8.59 0.70
C SER A 113 -27.56 -7.27 0.36
N GLU A 114 -27.81 -6.43 1.36
CA GLU A 114 -28.55 -5.16 1.24
C GLU A 114 -27.68 -3.90 1.45
N GLY A 115 -26.40 -4.06 1.80
CA GLY A 115 -25.51 -2.94 2.15
C GLY A 115 -24.30 -2.85 1.23
N GLU A 116 -24.38 -2.05 0.18
CA GLU A 116 -23.20 -1.60 -0.56
C GLU A 116 -22.30 -0.85 0.44
N GLY A 117 -21.06 -1.31 0.66
CA GLY A 117 -20.11 -0.67 1.58
C GLY A 117 -20.21 -0.95 3.10
N GLN A 118 -21.16 -1.76 3.58
CA GLN A 118 -21.29 -2.05 5.02
C GLN A 118 -20.82 -3.47 5.37
N CYS A 119 -19.72 -3.58 6.15
CA CYS A 119 -19.27 -4.85 6.71
C CYS A 119 -19.78 -5.02 8.15
N ARG A 120 -20.55 -6.09 8.40
CA ARG A 120 -21.20 -6.41 9.68
C ARG A 120 -20.70 -7.73 10.24
N LYS A 121 -20.84 -7.97 11.55
CA LYS A 121 -20.41 -9.21 12.22
C LYS A 121 -21.52 -10.25 12.22
#